data_AF-A0A834APY4-F1
#
_entry.id   AF-A0A834APY4-F1
#
_cell.length_a   1.000
_cell.length_b   1.000
_cell.length_c   1.000
_cell.angle_alpha   90.00
_cell.angle_beta   90.00
_cell.angle_gamma   90.00
#
_symmetry.space_group_name_H-M   'P 1'
#
loop_
_entity.id
_entity.type
_entity.pdbx_description
1 polymer ?
#
loop_
_entity_poly.entity_id
_entity_poly.type
_entity_poly.pdbx_seq_one_letter_code
_entity_poly.pdbx_strand_id
1 'polypeptide(L)'
;MALSPGWRAFALLPGTHCGVFRKAPRSSCLSSFPWGHCPWRGTGSSLDPEMKAFLEENTEVTSSGSLTPEIRLRLLTPRCKFWWERADLWPHSDPYWAIYWPGGQALSRYLLDNPDVVRGKSVLDLGSGCGATAIAAKMSRACRILANDIDPSKDFIFKTM
;
A
#
# COMPACT_ATOMS: atom_id res chain seq x y z
N MET A 1 42.30 -44.79 5.98
CA MET A 1 41.09 -45.62 6.01
C MET A 1 39.92 -44.65 6.18
N ALA A 2 39.45 -44.05 5.08
CA ALA A 2 38.31 -44.52 4.27
C ALA A 2 37.00 -44.22 5.02
N LEU A 3 36.05 -43.39 4.56
CA LEU A 3 35.66 -43.00 3.20
C LEU A 3 35.02 -41.58 3.22
N SER A 4 35.34 -40.75 2.23
CA SER A 4 34.47 -39.68 1.72
C SER A 4 33.86 -40.18 0.40
N PRO A 5 33.02 -39.42 -0.33
CA PRO A 5 31.79 -38.70 0.02
C PRO A 5 30.67 -39.02 -1.02
N GLY A 6 29.48 -38.47 -0.81
CA GLY A 6 28.58 -38.16 -1.93
C GLY A 6 27.14 -38.56 -1.68
N TRP A 7 26.22 -37.63 -1.95
CA TRP A 7 25.13 -37.76 -2.93
C TRP A 7 25.11 -36.41 -3.68
N ARG A 8 25.73 -36.38 -4.86
CA ARG A 8 25.07 -36.40 -6.18
C ARG A 8 24.17 -35.19 -6.44
N ALA A 9 24.77 -34.26 -7.16
CA ALA A 9 24.09 -33.32 -8.05
C ALA A 9 23.04 -34.05 -8.90
N PHE A 10 21.84 -33.48 -8.97
CA PHE A 10 20.93 -33.77 -10.07
C PHE A 10 21.25 -32.84 -11.22
N ALA A 11 21.56 -33.48 -12.35
CA ALA A 11 21.92 -32.86 -13.59
C ALA A 11 20.79 -32.01 -14.16
N LEU A 12 21.22 -30.93 -14.80
CA LEU A 12 20.51 -30.22 -15.85
C LEU A 12 19.99 -31.20 -16.90
N LEU A 13 18.69 -31.14 -17.19
CA LEU A 13 18.17 -31.45 -18.53
C LEU A 13 17.14 -30.38 -18.94
N PRO A 14 17.08 -30.07 -20.25
CA PRO A 14 16.50 -28.84 -20.76
C PRO A 14 15.00 -29.02 -21.01
N GLY A 15 14.21 -28.07 -20.55
CA GLY A 15 12.77 -28.02 -20.79
C GLY A 15 12.36 -26.60 -21.08
N THR A 16 12.44 -26.22 -22.35
CA THR A 16 11.75 -25.07 -22.92
C THR A 16 10.27 -25.11 -22.53
N HIS A 17 9.89 -24.30 -21.56
CA HIS A 17 8.54 -23.76 -21.49
C HIS A 17 8.66 -22.26 -21.34
N CYS A 18 8.58 -21.59 -22.49
CA CYS A 18 8.24 -20.19 -22.59
C CYS A 18 6.84 -20.04 -22.01
N GLY A 19 6.77 -19.81 -20.70
CA GLY A 19 5.54 -19.46 -20.00
C GLY A 19 5.12 -18.08 -20.47
N VAL A 20 4.39 -18.03 -21.59
CA VAL A 20 3.64 -16.85 -21.99
C VAL A 20 2.70 -16.55 -20.82
N PHE A 21 3.05 -15.58 -20.00
CA PHE A 21 2.13 -14.91 -19.09
C PHE A 21 1.02 -14.33 -19.97
N ARG A 22 -0.04 -15.12 -20.17
CA ARG A 22 -1.25 -14.64 -20.84
C ARG A 22 -1.79 -13.53 -19.94
N LYS A 23 -1.63 -12.27 -20.39
CA LYS A 23 -2.40 -11.15 -19.86
C LYS A 23 -3.86 -11.60 -19.86
N ALA A 24 -4.48 -11.66 -18.69
CA ALA A 24 -5.92 -11.80 -18.58
C ALA A 24 -6.55 -10.79 -19.56
N PRO A 25 -7.58 -11.18 -20.33
CA PRO A 25 -8.17 -10.30 -21.32
C PRO A 25 -8.52 -8.99 -20.62
N ARG A 26 -8.04 -7.88 -21.21
CA ARG A 26 -8.37 -6.53 -20.73
C ARG A 26 -9.89 -6.50 -20.62
N SER A 27 -10.43 -6.45 -19.39
CA SER A 27 -11.83 -6.11 -19.24
C SER A 27 -11.95 -4.70 -19.78
N SER A 28 -12.43 -4.57 -21.01
CA SER A 28 -12.93 -3.31 -21.53
C SER A 28 -13.85 -2.77 -20.43
N CYS A 29 -13.57 -1.54 -19.99
CA CYS A 29 -14.45 -0.81 -19.09
C CYS A 29 -15.75 -0.54 -19.86
N LEU A 30 -16.57 -1.58 -20.04
CA LEU A 30 -17.95 -1.47 -20.45
C LEU A 30 -18.63 -0.74 -19.32
N SER A 31 -18.94 0.53 -19.60
CA SER A 31 -19.80 1.40 -18.84
C SER A 31 -21.23 0.86 -18.84
N SER A 32 -21.44 -0.29 -18.22
CA SER A 32 -22.76 -0.91 -18.15
C SER A 32 -22.82 -2.00 -17.07
N PHE A 33 -22.41 -1.63 -15.86
CA PHE A 33 -23.19 -2.06 -14.70
C PHE A 33 -24.03 -0.87 -14.26
N PRO A 34 -25.37 -0.92 -14.40
CA PRO A 34 -26.24 0.07 -13.80
C PRO A 34 -26.30 -0.23 -12.30
N TRP A 35 -25.24 0.12 -11.59
CA TRP A 35 -25.34 0.35 -10.16
C TRP A 35 -26.11 1.65 -9.99
N GLY A 36 -27.44 1.55 -10.05
CA GLY A 36 -28.31 2.49 -9.38
C GLY A 36 -27.80 2.63 -7.96
N HIS A 37 -27.44 3.86 -7.58
CA HIS A 37 -27.14 4.29 -6.22
C HIS A 37 -26.66 3.17 -5.28
N CYS A 38 -25.40 2.75 -5.39
CA CYS A 38 -24.76 2.07 -4.25
C CYS A 38 -24.76 3.06 -3.07
N PRO A 39 -25.49 2.79 -1.98
CA PRO A 39 -25.37 3.59 -0.77
C PRO A 39 -24.16 3.08 0.03
N TRP A 40 -23.04 2.79 -0.64
CA TRP A 40 -21.74 2.73 0.01
C TRP A 40 -21.06 4.08 -0.19
N ARG A 41 -21.81 5.16 0.13
CA ARG A 41 -21.19 6.26 0.84
C ARG A 41 -20.67 5.57 2.09
N GLY A 42 -19.39 5.21 2.10
CA GLY A 42 -18.76 4.71 3.31
C GLY A 42 -19.24 5.62 4.43
N THR A 43 -19.88 5.04 5.44
CA THR A 43 -20.11 5.70 6.72
C THR A 43 -18.74 6.07 7.22
N GLY A 44 -18.19 7.16 6.67
CA GLY A 44 -16.89 7.66 7.00
C GLY A 44 -17.09 8.20 8.37
N SER A 45 -16.81 7.36 9.37
CA SER A 45 -16.79 7.80 10.74
C SER A 45 -15.90 9.04 10.74
N SER A 46 -16.47 10.17 11.15
CA SER A 46 -15.63 11.30 11.46
C SER A 46 -14.75 10.81 12.58
N LEU A 47 -13.44 10.77 12.34
CA LEU A 47 -12.51 10.54 13.43
C LEU A 47 -12.81 11.54 14.52
N ASP A 48 -12.81 11.02 15.74
CA ASP A 48 -12.95 11.84 16.92
C ASP A 48 -11.97 13.04 16.86
N PRO A 49 -12.44 14.28 17.08
CA PRO A 49 -11.60 15.46 16.96
C PRO A 49 -10.35 15.45 17.85
N GLU A 50 -10.43 14.83 19.03
CA GLU A 50 -9.29 14.69 19.95
C GLU A 50 -8.26 13.72 19.37
N MET A 51 -8.69 12.55 18.89
CA MET A 51 -7.83 11.63 18.13
C MET A 51 -7.17 12.34 16.96
N LYS A 52 -7.92 13.10 16.16
CA LYS A 52 -7.37 13.84 15.01
C LYS A 52 -6.26 14.80 15.44
N ALA A 53 -6.51 15.62 16.47
CA ALA A 53 -5.53 16.57 16.98
C ALA A 53 -4.27 15.86 17.50
N PHE A 54 -4.46 14.75 18.23
CA PHE A 54 -3.35 13.91 18.71
C PHE A 54 -2.49 13.39 17.56
N LEU A 55 -3.11 12.87 16.49
CA LEU A 55 -2.39 12.41 15.31
C LEU A 55 -1.67 13.58 14.62
N GLU A 56 -2.29 14.75 14.51
CA GLU A 56 -1.68 15.92 13.89
C GLU A 56 -0.44 16.43 14.63
N GLU A 57 -0.45 16.37 15.97
CA GLU A 57 0.65 16.76 16.85
C GLU A 57 1.80 15.73 16.85
N ASN A 58 1.47 14.44 16.75
CA ASN A 58 2.43 13.35 16.95
C ASN A 58 2.91 12.68 15.66
N THR A 59 2.42 13.12 14.51
CA THR A 59 2.90 12.70 13.18
C THR A 59 3.18 13.94 12.33
N GLU A 60 3.93 13.77 11.24
CA GLU A 60 4.23 14.88 10.34
C GLU A 60 3.89 14.55 8.88
N VAL A 61 3.60 15.57 8.08
CA VAL A 61 3.46 15.40 6.63
C VAL A 61 4.84 15.51 6.00
N THR A 62 5.27 14.47 5.29
CA THR A 62 6.55 14.46 4.58
C THR A 62 6.42 13.72 3.25
N SER A 63 7.26 14.10 2.29
CA SER A 63 7.60 13.27 1.12
C SER A 63 9.09 12.96 1.04
N SER A 64 9.88 13.49 1.98
CA SER A 64 11.33 13.30 2.01
C SER A 64 11.70 11.97 2.67
N GLY A 65 12.82 11.38 2.23
CA GLY A 65 13.34 10.13 2.79
C GLY A 65 12.62 8.85 2.34
N SER A 66 11.69 8.94 1.37
CA SER A 66 11.05 7.79 0.75
C SER A 66 11.49 7.61 -0.71
N LEU A 67 11.24 6.43 -1.29
CA LEU A 67 11.45 6.17 -2.72
C LEU A 67 10.46 6.91 -3.64
N THR A 68 9.44 7.57 -3.09
CA THR A 68 8.37 8.25 -3.83
C THR A 68 8.20 9.69 -3.36
N PRO A 69 9.14 10.60 -3.69
CA PRO A 69 9.06 12.00 -3.29
C PRO A 69 7.86 12.76 -3.86
N GLU A 70 7.16 12.18 -4.86
CA GLU A 70 5.94 12.71 -5.44
C GLU A 70 4.71 12.54 -4.53
N ILE A 71 4.78 11.62 -3.56
CA ILE A 71 3.68 11.30 -2.65
C ILE A 71 3.96 11.96 -1.30
N ARG A 72 3.05 12.84 -0.86
CA ARG A 72 3.06 13.38 0.50
C ARG A 72 2.21 12.50 1.40
N LEU A 73 2.79 12.05 2.52
CA LEU A 73 2.14 11.19 3.49
C LEU A 73 2.27 11.80 4.87
N ARG A 74 1.26 11.58 5.71
CA ARG A 74 1.36 11.86 7.14
C ARG A 74 1.88 10.61 7.84
N LEU A 75 3.10 10.69 8.37
CA LEU A 75 3.85 9.55 8.89
C LEU A 75 4.37 9.82 10.30
N LEU A 76 4.56 8.74 11.05
CA LEU A 76 5.42 8.72 12.22
C LEU A 76 6.87 8.60 11.72
N THR A 77 7.71 9.59 12.02
CA THR A 77 9.09 9.66 11.53
C THR A 77 10.07 9.85 12.68
N PRO A 78 11.41 9.73 12.46
CA PRO A 78 12.41 10.00 13.49
C PRO A 78 12.35 11.39 14.14
N ARG A 79 11.61 12.36 13.56
CA ARG A 79 11.40 13.69 14.14
C ARG A 79 10.23 13.74 15.12
N CYS A 80 9.33 12.75 15.09
CA CYS A 80 8.18 12.66 15.95
C CYS A 80 8.57 12.13 17.34
N LYS A 81 7.96 12.67 18.39
CA LYS A 81 8.21 12.26 19.79
C LYS A 81 8.10 10.74 19.97
N PHE A 82 7.00 10.15 19.52
CA PHE A 82 6.70 8.73 19.73
C PHE A 82 7.53 7.76 18.88
N TRP A 83 8.41 8.24 18.00
CA TRP A 83 9.31 7.36 17.27
C TRP A 83 10.36 6.69 18.18
N TRP A 84 10.82 7.41 19.20
CA TRP A 84 11.86 6.96 20.13
C TRP A 84 11.30 6.45 21.46
N GLU A 85 10.00 6.63 21.68
CA GLU A 85 9.33 6.18 22.89
C GLU A 85 9.00 4.70 22.80
N ARG A 86 8.71 4.12 23.97
CA ARG A 86 8.22 2.75 24.01
C ARG A 86 6.79 2.70 23.46
N ALA A 87 6.48 1.63 22.73
CA ALA A 87 5.16 1.44 22.13
C ALA A 87 4.02 1.46 23.17
N ASP A 88 4.27 1.03 24.42
CA ASP A 88 3.27 1.07 25.50
C ASP A 88 2.87 2.48 25.96
N LEU A 89 3.63 3.51 25.60
CA LEU A 89 3.29 4.91 25.88
C LEU A 89 2.38 5.52 24.82
N TRP A 90 2.16 4.83 23.70
CA TRP A 90 1.21 5.25 22.68
C TRP A 90 -0.22 4.99 23.19
N PRO A 91 -1.09 6.00 23.25
CA PRO A 91 -2.41 5.89 23.89
C PRO A 91 -3.45 5.13 23.05
N HIS A 92 -3.06 4.63 21.87
CA HIS A 92 -3.95 3.97 20.91
C HIS A 92 -3.38 2.62 20.46
N SER A 93 -4.00 1.97 19.49
CA SER A 93 -3.40 0.79 18.86
C SER A 93 -2.10 1.15 18.13
N ASP A 94 -1.18 0.19 18.06
CA ASP A 94 0.10 0.32 17.36
C ASP A 94 -0.06 1.06 16.01
N PRO A 95 0.70 2.12 15.75
CA PRO A 95 0.49 2.98 14.59
C PRO A 95 1.14 2.41 13.32
N TYR A 96 0.88 1.13 13.00
CA TYR A 96 1.45 0.47 11.82
C TYR A 96 1.12 1.21 10.51
N TRP A 97 -0.08 1.80 10.45
CA TRP A 97 -0.54 2.66 9.36
C TRP A 97 0.27 3.95 9.20
N ALA A 98 0.95 4.44 10.24
CA ALA A 98 1.73 5.68 10.20
C ALA A 98 3.16 5.46 9.67
N ILE A 99 3.53 4.22 9.34
CA ILE A 99 4.86 3.88 8.83
C ILE A 99 4.78 3.58 7.34
N TYR A 100 5.70 4.17 6.57
CA TYR A 100 5.83 3.86 5.15
C TYR A 100 6.81 2.69 4.95
N TRP A 101 6.28 1.48 5.12
CA TRP A 101 7.05 0.24 5.07
C TRP A 101 7.81 0.06 3.74
N PRO A 102 9.03 -0.52 3.75
CA PRO A 102 9.85 -0.67 2.54
C PRO A 102 9.14 -1.36 1.37
N GLY A 103 8.31 -2.37 1.65
CA GLY A 103 7.52 -3.05 0.62
C GLY A 103 6.51 -2.13 -0.07
N GLY A 104 5.83 -1.28 0.69
CA GLY A 104 4.92 -0.26 0.15
C GLY A 104 5.66 0.79 -0.68
N GLN A 105 6.86 1.19 -0.25
CA GLN A 105 7.70 2.13 -1.01
C GLN A 105 8.11 1.57 -2.36
N ALA A 106 8.59 0.32 -2.38
CA ALA A 106 9.01 -0.35 -3.61
C ALA A 106 7.84 -0.52 -4.59
N LEU A 107 6.67 -0.95 -4.09
CA LEU A 107 5.48 -1.14 -4.92
C LEU A 107 4.95 0.19 -5.47
N SER A 108 4.90 1.23 -4.64
CA SER A 108 4.46 2.57 -5.06
C SER A 108 5.37 3.14 -6.13
N ARG A 109 6.69 3.06 -5.94
CA ARG A 109 7.68 3.46 -6.95
C ARG A 109 7.49 2.69 -8.25
N TYR A 110 7.34 1.37 -8.17
CA TYR A 110 7.10 0.52 -9.34
C TYR A 110 5.85 0.95 -10.12
N LEU A 111 4.74 1.26 -9.43
CA LEU A 111 3.51 1.72 -10.09
C LEU A 111 3.68 3.09 -10.77
N LEU A 112 4.41 4.01 -10.15
CA LEU A 112 4.68 5.32 -10.73
C LEU A 112 5.58 5.22 -11.98
N ASP A 113 6.57 4.32 -11.96
CA ASP A 113 7.46 4.06 -13.11
C ASP A 113 6.76 3.26 -14.22
N ASN A 114 5.78 2.42 -13.86
CA ASN A 114 5.10 1.50 -14.79
C ASN A 114 3.59 1.75 -14.79
N PRO A 115 3.11 2.94 -15.17
CA PRO A 115 1.71 3.31 -15.01
C PRO A 115 0.74 2.40 -15.77
N ASP A 116 1.19 1.80 -16.88
CA ASP A 116 0.40 0.88 -17.70
C ASP A 116 0.00 -0.42 -16.97
N VAL A 117 0.66 -0.74 -15.84
CA VAL A 117 0.29 -1.87 -14.98
C VAL A 117 -1.12 -1.68 -14.42
N VAL A 118 -1.52 -0.44 -14.09
CA VAL A 118 -2.80 -0.13 -13.44
C VAL A 118 -3.70 0.82 -14.24
N ARG A 119 -3.18 1.45 -15.30
CA ARG A 119 -3.94 2.40 -16.14
C ARG A 119 -5.30 1.83 -16.58
N GLY A 120 -6.37 2.54 -16.24
CA GLY A 120 -7.74 2.19 -16.60
C GLY A 120 -8.31 0.97 -15.87
N LYS A 121 -7.59 0.38 -14.91
CA LYS A 121 -8.02 -0.81 -14.16
C LYS A 121 -8.61 -0.42 -12.80
N SER A 122 -9.44 -1.32 -12.26
CA SER A 122 -9.86 -1.26 -10.85
C SER A 122 -8.80 -1.95 -9.99
N VAL A 123 -8.41 -1.32 -8.88
CA VAL A 123 -7.34 -1.78 -7.98
C VAL A 123 -7.90 -1.94 -6.57
N LEU A 124 -7.54 -3.03 -5.90
CA LEU A 124 -7.73 -3.25 -4.47
C LEU A 124 -6.34 -3.20 -3.82
N ASP A 125 -6.15 -2.26 -2.90
CA ASP A 125 -4.96 -2.16 -2.05
C ASP A 125 -5.32 -2.75 -0.68
N LEU A 126 -4.82 -3.96 -0.42
CA LEU A 126 -5.14 -4.75 0.77
C LEU A 126 -4.01 -4.63 1.79
N GLY A 127 -4.31 -4.22 3.01
CA GLY A 127 -3.29 -3.82 3.99
C GLY A 127 -2.65 -2.50 3.55
N SER A 128 -3.48 -1.52 3.19
CA SER A 128 -3.04 -0.28 2.55
C SER A 128 -2.13 0.58 3.44
N GLY A 129 -2.13 0.38 4.76
CA GLY A 129 -1.33 1.12 5.73
C GLY A 129 -1.47 2.62 5.56
N CYS A 130 -0.34 3.31 5.33
CA CYS A 130 -0.29 4.75 5.06
C CYS A 130 -0.94 5.18 3.72
N GLY A 131 -1.43 4.23 2.91
CA GLY A 131 -2.17 4.47 1.67
C GLY A 131 -1.32 4.91 0.48
N ALA A 132 0.01 4.86 0.58
CA ALA A 132 0.91 5.29 -0.48
C ALA A 132 0.70 4.54 -1.80
N THR A 133 0.50 3.21 -1.74
CA THR A 133 0.27 2.37 -2.92
C THR A 133 -1.04 2.75 -3.62
N ALA A 134 -2.10 2.99 -2.86
CA ALA A 134 -3.37 3.50 -3.40
C ALA A 134 -3.20 4.87 -4.09
N ILE A 135 -2.44 5.80 -3.50
CA ILE A 135 -2.11 7.08 -4.13
C ILE A 135 -1.32 6.85 -5.43
N ALA A 136 -0.27 6.02 -5.40
CA ALA A 136 0.53 5.71 -6.58
C ALA A 136 -0.34 5.12 -7.70
N ALA A 137 -1.24 4.19 -7.37
CA ALA A 137 -2.19 3.62 -8.33
C ALA A 137 -3.11 4.68 -8.93
N LYS A 138 -3.58 5.63 -8.11
CA LYS A 138 -4.39 6.76 -8.57
C LYS A 138 -3.60 7.68 -9.51
N MET A 139 -2.39 8.06 -9.14
CA MET A 139 -1.48 8.88 -9.97
C MET A 139 -1.16 8.19 -11.30
N SER A 140 -1.04 6.86 -11.29
CA SER A 140 -0.86 6.01 -12.48
C SER A 140 -2.14 5.76 -13.29
N ARG A 141 -3.21 6.50 -13.00
CA ARG A 141 -4.49 6.52 -13.73
C ARG A 141 -5.29 5.22 -13.63
N ALA A 142 -5.27 4.53 -12.49
CA ALA A 142 -6.28 3.52 -12.18
C ALA A 142 -7.70 4.13 -12.21
N CYS A 143 -8.69 3.37 -12.68
CA CYS A 143 -10.06 3.87 -12.82
C CYS A 143 -10.83 3.89 -11.50
N ARG A 144 -10.59 2.90 -10.64
CA ARG A 144 -11.09 2.82 -9.26
C ARG A 144 -10.00 2.25 -8.38
N ILE A 145 -9.92 2.75 -7.16
CA ILE A 145 -9.06 2.21 -6.11
C ILE A 145 -9.93 2.01 -4.88
N LEU A 146 -9.86 0.82 -4.30
CA LEU A 146 -10.37 0.54 -2.96
C LEU A 146 -9.16 0.26 -2.08
N ALA A 147 -8.93 1.10 -1.08
CA ALA A 147 -7.89 0.89 -0.09
C ALA A 147 -8.52 0.34 1.18
N ASN A 148 -8.04 -0.82 1.63
CA ASN A 148 -8.59 -1.53 2.76
C ASN A 148 -7.50 -1.84 3.78
N ASP A 149 -7.73 -1.42 5.01
CA ASP A 149 -6.91 -1.75 6.17
C ASP A 149 -7.77 -2.20 7.35
N ILE A 150 -7.18 -2.94 8.28
CA ILE A 150 -7.81 -3.32 9.54
C ILE A 150 -7.83 -2.16 10.54
N ASP A 151 -6.92 -1.20 10.39
CA ASP A 151 -6.77 -0.10 11.34
C ASP A 151 -7.98 0.86 11.29
N PRO A 152 -8.61 1.18 12.44
CA PRO A 152 -9.76 2.09 12.48
C PRO A 152 -9.35 3.54 12.15
N SER A 153 -8.10 3.92 12.43
CA SER A 153 -7.56 5.26 12.14
C SER A 153 -7.32 5.53 10.65
N LYS A 154 -7.53 4.53 9.76
CA LYS A 154 -7.34 4.68 8.31
C LYS A 154 -8.19 5.78 7.68
N ASP A 155 -9.36 6.08 8.25
CA ASP A 155 -10.24 7.15 7.78
C ASP A 155 -9.55 8.53 7.82
N PHE A 156 -8.54 8.70 8.67
CA PHE A 156 -7.76 9.93 8.78
C PHE A 156 -6.93 10.14 7.53
N ILE A 157 -6.26 9.05 7.14
CA ILE A 157 -5.27 8.96 6.10
C ILE A 157 -5.95 9.26 4.76
N PHE A 158 -7.07 8.61 4.47
CA PHE A 158 -7.78 8.76 3.19
C PHE A 158 -8.58 10.07 3.06
N LYS A 159 -8.91 10.75 4.17
CA LYS A 159 -9.58 12.07 4.14
C LYS A 159 -8.63 13.25 3.97
N THR A 160 -7.33 13.08 4.26
CA THR A 160 -6.31 14.12 4.08
C THR A 160 -5.54 14.01 2.76
N MET A 161 -5.87 13.01 1.93
CA MET A 161 -5.37 12.84 0.55
C MET A 161 -6.12 13.69 -0.47
#